data_AF-A0A967LTC4-F1
#
_entry.id   AF-A0A967LTC4-F1
#
_cell.length_a   1.000
_cell.length_b   1.000
_cell.length_c   1.000
_cell.angle_alpha   90.00
_cell.angle_beta   90.00
_cell.angle_gamma   90.00
#
_symmetry.space_group_name_H-M   'P 1'
#
loop_
_entity.id
_entity.type
_entity.pdbx_description
1 polymer ?
#
loop_
_entity_poly.entity_id
_entity_poly.type
_entity_poly.pdbx_seq_one_letter_code
_entity_poly.pdbx_strand_id
1 'polypeptide(L)' 'AGHALLAVTLTELEEWDEAEASARTAIGHDPELPLAHYALATVLLDRRRYDEAAATAREAIR' A
#
# COMPACT_ATOMS: atom_id res chain seq x y z
N ALA A 1 -9.35 -5.42 4.02
CA ALA A 1 -9.27 -4.16 4.80
C ALA A 1 -8.24 -4.19 5.94
N GLY A 2 -8.26 -5.18 6.86
CA GLY A 2 -7.34 -5.21 8.01
C GLY A 2 -5.84 -5.11 7.67
N HIS A 3 -5.38 -5.88 6.68
CA HIS A 3 -3.99 -5.79 6.18
C HIS A 3 -3.63 -4.42 5.58
N ALA A 4 -4.59 -3.72 4.96
CA ALA A 4 -4.34 -2.39 4.40
C ALA A 4 -4.19 -1.32 5.50
N LEU A 5 -5.01 -1.39 6.56
CA LEU A 5 -4.85 -0.53 7.73
C LEU A 5 -3.53 -0.82 8.46
N LEU A 6 -3.17 -2.09 8.60
CA LEU A 6 -1.89 -2.49 9.18
C LEU A 6 -0.72 -1.91 8.38
N ALA A 7 -0.77 -1.97 7.05
CA ALA A 7 0.25 -1.38 6.19
C ALA A 7 0.42 0.12 6.44
N VAL A 8 -0.68 0.88 6.51
CA VAL A 8 -0.63 2.32 6.81
C VAL A 8 -0.01 2.58 8.19
N THR A 9 -0.41 1.83 9.22
CA THR A 9 0.18 1.96 10.56
C THR A 9 1.69 1.66 10.56
N LEU A 10 2.12 0.61 9.87
CA LEU A 10 3.54 0.24 9.77
C LEU A 10 4.35 1.28 8.97
N THR A 11 3.72 1.92 7.99
CA THR A 11 4.29 3.03 7.22
C THR A 11 4.64 4.20 8.16
N GLU A 12 3.71 4.61 9.03
CA GLU A 12 3.95 5.67 10.03
C GLU A 12 5.02 5.30 11.06
N LEU A 13 5.28 4.00 11.27
CA LEU A 13 6.34 3.49 12.15
C LEU A 13 7.69 3.32 11.44
N GLU A 14 7.77 3.67 10.16
CA GLU A 14 8.95 3.45 9.30
C GLU A 14 9.34 1.96 9.13
N GLU A 15 8.43 1.03 9.41
CA GLU A 15 8.58 -0.42 9.22
C GLU A 15 8.22 -0.80 7.77
N TRP A 16 9.01 -0.28 6.83
CA TRP A 16 8.65 -0.23 5.41
C TRP A 16 8.47 -1.59 4.73
N ASP A 17 9.26 -2.59 5.12
CA ASP A 17 9.21 -3.91 4.47
C ASP A 17 7.96 -4.69 4.92
N GLU A 18 7.61 -4.63 6.20
CA GLU A 18 6.37 -5.18 6.76
C GLU A 18 5.14 -4.43 6.25
N ALA A 19 5.24 -3.11 6.08
CA ALA A 19 4.18 -2.29 5.51
C ALA A 19 3.89 -2.70 4.06
N GLU A 20 4.93 -2.85 3.24
CA GLU A 20 4.80 -3.28 1.84
C GLU A 20 4.22 -4.69 1.74
N ALA A 21 4.69 -5.62 2.58
CA ALA A 21 4.17 -6.99 2.64
C ALA A 21 2.68 -7.01 3.03
N SER A 22 2.28 -6.20 4.01
CA SER A 22 0.89 -6.08 4.45
C SER A 22 -0.01 -5.50 3.35
N ALA A 23 0.46 -4.47 2.63
CA ALA A 23 -0.30 -3.88 1.55
C ALA A 23 -0.45 -4.85 0.36
N ARG A 24 0.63 -5.55 -0.02
CA ARG A 24 0.58 -6.61 -1.06
C ARG A 24 -0.34 -7.76 -0.68
N THR A 25 -0.35 -8.15 0.60
CA THR A 25 -1.28 -9.16 1.11
C THR A 25 -2.74 -8.69 0.98
N ALA A 26 -3.01 -7.41 1.29
CA ALA A 26 -4.34 -6.84 1.10
C ALA A 26 -4.80 -6.89 -0.37
N ILE A 27 -3.92 -6.54 -1.32
CA ILE A 27 -4.19 -6.62 -2.77
C ILE A 27 -4.40 -8.09 -3.20
N GLY A 28 -3.59 -9.02 -2.69
CA GLY A 28 -3.74 -10.44 -3.02
C GLY A 28 -5.06 -11.04 -2.54
N HIS A 29 -5.64 -10.53 -1.45
CA HIS A 29 -6.95 -10.94 -0.96
C HIS A 29 -8.11 -10.28 -1.70
N ASP A 30 -7.99 -8.98 -1.99
CA ASP A 30 -9.01 -8.22 -2.71
C ASP A 30 -8.32 -7.23 -3.66
N PRO A 31 -8.13 -7.63 -4.93
CA PRO A 31 -7.45 -6.81 -5.93
C PRO A 31 -8.21 -5.54 -6.29
N GLU A 32 -9.52 -5.49 -6.06
CA GLU A 32 -10.37 -4.35 -6.40
C GLU A 32 -10.54 -3.39 -5.20
N LEU A 33 -9.94 -3.71 -4.03
CA LEU A 33 -10.05 -2.89 -2.84
C LEU A 33 -9.24 -1.60 -2.99
N PRO A 34 -9.88 -0.41 -3.11
CA PRO A 34 -9.16 0.85 -3.29
C PRO A 34 -8.19 1.15 -2.14
N LEU A 35 -8.59 0.78 -0.92
CA LEU A 35 -7.77 0.97 0.28
C LEU A 35 -6.45 0.18 0.24
N ALA A 36 -6.42 -0.99 -0.41
CA ALA A 36 -5.21 -1.81 -0.51
C ALA A 36 -4.17 -1.17 -1.44
N HIS A 37 -4.63 -0.66 -2.58
CA HIS A 37 -3.78 0.09 -3.52
C HIS A 37 -3.33 1.43 -2.92
N TYR A 38 -4.22 2.13 -2.22
CA TYR A 38 -3.84 3.33 -1.45
C TYR A 38 -2.72 3.02 -0.46
N ALA A 39 -2.86 1.96 0.34
CA ALA A 39 -1.86 1.59 1.34
C ALA A 39 -0.49 1.28 0.70
N LEU A 40 -0.47 0.51 -0.41
CA LEU A 40 0.79 0.23 -1.11
C LEU A 40 1.38 1.50 -1.72
N ALA A 41 0.56 2.40 -2.28
CA ALA A 41 1.04 3.67 -2.81
C ALA A 41 1.68 4.55 -1.74
N THR A 42 1.11 4.62 -0.54
CA THR A 42 1.69 5.36 0.60
C THR A 42 3.04 4.78 1.01
N VAL A 43 3.16 3.45 1.14
CA VAL A 43 4.44 2.79 1.46
C VAL A 43 5.51 3.13 0.42
N LEU A 44 5.15 3.06 -0.87
CA LEU A 44 6.08 3.34 -1.97
C LEU A 44 6.49 4.82 -2.00
N LEU A 45 5.57 5.73 -1.66
CA LEU A 45 5.83 7.17 -1.59
C LEU A 45 6.89 7.49 -0.54
N ASP A 46 6.76 6.94 0.66
CA ASP A 46 7.70 7.17 1.77
C ASP A 46 9.07 6.54 1.52
N ARG A 47 9.09 5.40 0.80
CA ARG A 47 10.33 4.80 0.27
C ARG A 47 10.91 5.52 -0.95
N ARG A 48 10.33 6.64 -1.38
CA ARG A 48 10.75 7.44 -2.54
C ARG A 48 10.71 6.69 -3.88
N ARG A 49 9.89 5.64 -3.99
CA ARG A 49 9.64 4.86 -5.22
C ARG A 49 8.48 5.48 -6.00
N TYR A 50 8.70 6.72 -6.47
CA TYR A 50 7.62 7.60 -6.96
C TYR A 50 6.85 7.05 -8.17
N ASP A 51 7.55 6.44 -9.13
CA ASP A 51 6.91 5.90 -10.34
C ASP A 51 5.96 4.75 -10.01
N GLU A 52 6.39 3.86 -9.11
CA GLU A 52 5.58 2.73 -8.65
C GLU A 52 4.42 3.19 -7.77
N ALA A 53 4.64 4.18 -6.91
CA ALA A 53 3.59 4.80 -6.10
C ALA A 53 2.49 5.40 -6.98
N ALA A 54 2.86 6.16 -8.02
CA ALA A 54 1.92 6.76 -8.95
C ALA A 54 1.16 5.72 -9.79
N ALA A 55 1.81 4.63 -10.20
CA ALA A 55 1.13 3.53 -10.89
C ALA A 55 0.09 2.86 -9.97
N THR A 56 0.49 2.55 -8.74
CA THR A 56 -0.37 1.89 -7.76
C THR A 56 -1.56 2.78 -7.34
N ALA A 57 -1.33 4.07 -7.13
CA ALA A 57 -2.39 5.02 -6.79
C ALA A 57 -3.46 5.17 -7.89
N ARG A 58 -3.10 4.93 -9.17
CA ARG A 58 -4.08 4.92 -10.26
C ARG A 58 -5.00 3.71 -10.20
N GLU A 59 -4.50 2.55 -9.76
CA GLU A 59 -5.35 1.37 -9.56
C GLU A 59 -6.33 1.58 -8.40
N ALA A 60 -6.03 2.44 -7.42
CA ALA A 60 -6.95 2.79 -6.33
C ALA A 60 -8.18 3.60 -6.78
N ILE A 61 -8.15 4.23 -7.96
CA ILE A 61 -9.23 5.09 -8.47
C ILE A 61 -9.86 4.55 -9.77
N ARG A 62 -9.46 3.34 -10.18
CA ARG A 62 -9.99 2.64 -11.35
C ARG A 62 -11.37 2.08 -11.05
#